data_AF-A0A1B7X6I6-F1
#
_entry.id   AF-A0A1B7X6I6-F1
#
_cell.length_a   1.000
_cell.length_b   1.000
_cell.length_c   1.000
_cell.angle_alpha   90.00
_cell.angle_beta   90.00
_cell.angle_gamma   90.00
#
_symmetry.space_group_name_H-M   'P 1'
#
loop_
_entity.id
_entity.type
_entity.pdbx_description
1 polymer ?
#
loop_
_entity_poly.entity_id
_entity_poly.type
_entity_poly.pdbx_seq_one_letter_code
_entity_poly.pdbx_strand_id
1 'polypeptide(L)'
;MRSPNNDQKKKRITVTASCQCIKKAEMALIRLGFESKSNFAKYHLSRTTVTKFFQGQPISVDSLKRICRELELNWEDCLPTEEIINNNQEKKTRENNNYSNYQLPITNYQL
;
A
#
# COMPACT_ATOMS: atom_id res chain seq x y z
N MET A 1 24.67 -42.36 1.10
CA MET A 1 24.22 -41.61 2.29
C MET A 1 23.49 -40.36 1.81
N ARG A 2 22.21 -40.19 2.15
CA ARG A 2 21.38 -39.07 1.69
C ARG A 2 21.46 -37.98 2.75
N SER A 3 22.12 -36.86 2.45
CA SER A 3 22.10 -35.68 3.31
C SER A 3 20.66 -35.24 3.53
N PRO A 4 20.21 -34.99 4.77
CA PRO A 4 18.91 -34.40 5.00
C PRO A 4 18.97 -32.93 4.59
N ASN A 5 18.18 -32.58 3.57
CA ASN A 5 17.92 -31.19 3.20
C ASN A 5 17.27 -30.50 4.41
N ASN A 6 18.02 -29.61 5.06
CA ASN A 6 17.47 -28.67 6.03
C ASN A 6 16.67 -27.59 5.26
N ASP A 7 15.51 -27.99 4.74
CA ASP A 7 14.47 -27.10 4.24
C ASP A 7 13.79 -26.42 5.45
N GLN A 8 14.55 -25.65 6.22
CA GLN A 8 13.99 -24.73 7.20
C GLN A 8 13.23 -23.66 6.42
N LYS A 9 11.94 -23.88 6.24
CA LYS A 9 10.99 -22.99 5.57
C LYS A 9 11.08 -21.60 6.23
N LYS A 10 11.88 -20.70 5.65
CA LYS A 10 12.11 -19.35 6.16
C LYS A 10 10.74 -18.69 6.37
N LYS A 11 10.36 -18.47 7.65
CA LYS A 11 9.08 -17.85 7.98
C LYS A 11 9.02 -16.49 7.30
N ARG A 12 8.04 -16.30 6.42
CA ARG A 12 7.81 -15.01 5.75
C ARG A 12 7.22 -14.05 6.77
N ILE A 13 8.04 -13.14 7.28
CA ILE A 13 7.57 -12.06 8.16
C ILE A 13 6.73 -11.12 7.31
N THR A 14 5.49 -10.89 7.74
CA THR A 14 4.57 -9.96 7.11
C THR A 14 4.25 -8.81 8.03
N VAL A 15 4.05 -7.63 7.46
CA VAL A 15 3.74 -6.38 8.16
C VAL A 15 2.57 -5.69 7.48
N THR A 16 1.79 -4.97 8.28
CA THR A 16 0.71 -4.10 7.80
C THR A 16 1.21 -2.66 7.82
N ALA A 17 1.09 -1.93 6.72
CA ALA A 17 1.46 -0.52 6.67
C ALA A 17 0.52 0.32 7.54
N SER A 18 1.06 1.35 8.20
CA SER A 18 0.24 2.29 8.97
C SER A 18 -0.70 3.10 8.06
N CYS A 19 -1.85 3.54 8.59
CA CYS A 19 -2.78 4.39 7.83
C CYS A 19 -2.10 5.67 7.32
N GLN A 20 -1.16 6.22 8.09
CA GLN A 20 -0.38 7.39 7.70
C GLN A 20 0.55 7.09 6.52
N CYS A 21 1.18 5.91 6.51
CA CYS A 21 2.00 5.47 5.38
C CYS A 21 1.18 5.34 4.10
N ILE A 22 -0.02 4.75 4.18
CA ILE A 22 -0.89 4.58 3.00
C ILE A 22 -1.26 5.94 2.41
N LYS A 23 -1.63 6.92 3.24
CA LYS A 23 -1.91 8.30 2.78
C LYS A 23 -0.69 8.95 2.12
N LYS A 24 0.49 8.81 2.73
CA LYS A 24 1.75 9.32 2.14
C LYS A 24 2.04 8.65 0.79
N ALA A 25 1.78 7.35 0.68
CA ALA A 25 1.97 6.60 -0.56
C ALA A 25 0.99 7.04 -1.66
N GLU A 26 -0.25 7.35 -1.32
CA GLU A 26 -1.21 7.91 -2.29
C GLU A 26 -0.78 9.29 -2.79
N MET A 27 -0.28 10.16 -1.90
CA MET A 27 0.28 11.46 -2.30
C MET A 27 1.55 11.30 -3.15
N ALA A 28 2.40 10.32 -2.84
CA ALA A 28 3.60 10.03 -3.61
C ALA A 28 3.27 9.54 -5.03
N LEU A 29 2.22 8.74 -5.21
CA LEU A 29 1.77 8.32 -6.54
C LEU A 29 1.44 9.53 -7.42
N ILE A 30 0.70 10.51 -6.87
CA ILE A 30 0.35 11.75 -7.58
C ILE A 30 1.61 12.57 -7.88
N ARG A 31 2.48 12.77 -6.86
CA ARG A 31 3.73 13.52 -6.98
C ARG A 31 4.65 12.98 -8.08
N LEU A 32 4.73 11.65 -8.21
CA LEU A 32 5.57 10.95 -9.17
C LEU A 32 4.90 10.76 -10.54
N GLY A 33 3.67 11.25 -10.73
CA GLY A 33 2.96 11.19 -12.01
C GLY A 33 2.35 9.84 -12.36
N PHE A 34 2.14 8.95 -11.38
CA PHE A 34 1.42 7.69 -11.61
C PHE A 34 -0.07 7.95 -11.73
N GLU A 35 -0.64 7.62 -12.89
CA GLU A 35 -2.09 7.76 -13.16
C GLU A 35 -2.96 6.89 -12.25
N SER A 36 -2.43 5.75 -11.79
CA SER A 36 -3.16 4.84 -10.90
C SER A 36 -2.24 3.86 -10.16
N LYS A 37 -2.79 3.24 -9.10
CA LYS A 37 -2.16 2.12 -8.38
C LYS A 37 -1.83 0.94 -9.32
N SER A 38 -2.65 0.71 -10.35
CA SER A 38 -2.42 -0.35 -11.35
C SER A 38 -1.29 0.01 -12.32
N ASN A 39 -1.16 1.29 -12.68
CA ASN A 39 -0.05 1.80 -13.48
C ASN A 39 1.28 1.59 -12.71
N PHE A 40 1.32 1.95 -11.43
CA PHE A 40 2.46 1.67 -10.54
C PHE A 40 2.78 0.16 -10.47
N ALA A 41 1.76 -0.70 -10.28
CA ALA A 41 1.97 -2.14 -10.24
C ALA A 41 2.62 -2.67 -11.53
N LYS A 42 2.17 -2.21 -12.71
CA LYS A 42 2.68 -2.68 -14.00
C LYS A 42 4.21 -2.62 -14.11
N TYR A 43 4.85 -1.62 -13.53
CA TYR A 43 6.28 -1.40 -13.64
C TYR A 43 7.09 -1.87 -12.43
N HIS A 44 6.49 -1.90 -11.23
CA HIS A 44 7.27 -2.08 -10.01
C HIS A 44 6.99 -3.40 -9.26
N LEU A 45 5.73 -3.86 -9.15
CA LEU A 45 5.35 -5.01 -8.31
C LEU A 45 4.09 -5.73 -8.80
N SER A 46 3.83 -6.94 -8.29
CA SER A 46 2.56 -7.61 -8.57
C SER A 46 1.35 -6.75 -8.16
N ARG A 47 0.31 -6.74 -9.00
CA ARG A 47 -0.94 -6.03 -8.72
C ARG A 47 -1.53 -6.43 -7.37
N THR A 48 -1.49 -7.73 -7.05
CA THR A 48 -1.96 -8.26 -5.76
C THR A 48 -1.22 -7.65 -4.58
N THR A 49 0.11 -7.53 -4.65
CA THR A 49 0.92 -6.92 -3.58
C THR A 49 0.57 -5.45 -3.39
N VAL A 50 0.46 -4.70 -4.49
CA VAL A 50 0.12 -3.27 -4.46
C VAL A 50 -1.28 -3.08 -3.86
N THR A 51 -2.27 -3.87 -4.29
CA THR A 51 -3.61 -3.83 -3.72
C THR A 51 -3.61 -4.13 -2.23
N LYS A 52 -2.90 -5.17 -1.78
CA LYS A 52 -2.79 -5.50 -0.36
C LYS A 52 -2.21 -4.35 0.46
N PHE A 53 -1.14 -3.72 -0.04
CA PHE A 53 -0.51 -2.57 0.62
C PHE A 53 -1.50 -1.41 0.81
N PHE A 54 -2.14 -0.95 -0.27
CA PHE A 54 -3.08 0.18 -0.21
C PHE A 54 -4.38 -0.14 0.54
N GLN A 55 -4.68 -1.42 0.77
CA GLN A 55 -5.80 -1.87 1.60
C GLN A 55 -5.43 -2.08 3.07
N GLY A 56 -4.17 -1.81 3.47
CA GLY A 56 -3.71 -2.08 4.84
C GLY A 56 -3.72 -3.57 5.18
N GLN A 57 -3.52 -4.44 4.19
CA GLN A 57 -3.38 -5.88 4.43
C GLN A 57 -1.92 -6.28 4.63
N PRO A 58 -1.65 -7.39 5.34
CA PRO A 58 -0.30 -7.88 5.54
C PRO A 58 0.43 -8.19 4.22
N ILE A 59 1.63 -7.64 4.07
CA ILE A 59 2.56 -7.91 2.96
C ILE A 59 3.93 -8.28 3.50
N SER A 60 4.78 -8.91 2.68
CA SER A 60 6.17 -9.18 3.09
C SER A 60 6.94 -7.88 3.33
N VAL A 61 7.88 -7.89 4.28
CA VAL A 61 8.77 -6.75 4.55
C VAL A 61 9.52 -6.31 3.29
N ASP A 62 9.95 -7.25 2.46
CA ASP A 62 10.63 -6.94 1.19
C ASP A 62 9.71 -6.18 0.21
N SER A 63 8.43 -6.54 0.17
CA SER A 63 7.44 -5.83 -0.63
C SER A 63 7.17 -4.43 -0.10
N LEU A 64 7.09 -4.25 1.23
CA LEU A 64 6.95 -2.93 1.84
C LEU A 64 8.14 -2.04 1.47
N LYS A 65 9.36 -2.52 1.71
CA LYS A 65 10.60 -1.80 1.38
C LYS A 65 10.65 -1.40 -0.09
N ARG A 66 10.26 -2.32 -0.99
CA ARG A 66 10.22 -2.04 -2.42
C ARG A 66 9.18 -0.97 -2.74
N ILE A 67 7.94 -1.07 -2.25
CA ILE A 67 6.91 -0.05 -2.48
C ILE A 67 7.39 1.32 -1.99
N CYS A 68 7.89 1.40 -0.76
CA CYS A 68 8.38 2.65 -0.18
C CYS A 68 9.55 3.23 -0.99
N ARG A 69 10.49 2.41 -1.44
CA ARG A 69 11.61 2.85 -2.28
C ARG A 69 11.15 3.47 -3.59
N GLU A 70 10.24 2.81 -4.31
CA GLU A 70 9.76 3.32 -5.60
C GLU A 70 8.85 4.55 -5.45
N LEU A 71 8.27 4.77 -4.26
CA LEU A 71 7.50 5.97 -3.92
C LEU A 71 8.33 7.05 -3.22
N GLU A 72 9.64 6.85 -3.07
CA GLU A 72 10.56 7.75 -2.36
C GLU A 72 10.07 8.07 -0.93
N LEU A 73 9.67 7.03 -0.20
CA LEU A 73 9.24 7.08 1.20
C LEU A 73 10.21 6.30 2.09
N ASN A 74 10.39 6.77 3.34
CA ASN A 74 11.07 5.97 4.35
C ASN A 74 10.16 4.82 4.81
N TRP A 75 10.64 3.58 4.67
CA TRP A 75 9.86 2.38 5.00
C TRP A 75 9.75 2.15 6.52
N GLU A 76 10.67 2.70 7.31
CA GLU A 76 10.66 2.58 8.77
C GLU A 76 9.50 3.38 9.37
N ASP A 77 9.26 4.59 8.86
CA ASP A 77 8.09 5.43 9.20
C ASP A 77 6.76 4.79 8.79
N CYS A 78 6.83 3.77 7.94
CA CYS A 78 5.67 3.06 7.41
C CYS A 78 5.26 1.83 8.22
N LEU A 79 6.13 1.40 9.14
CA LEU A 79 5.80 0.36 10.09
C LEU A 79 4.73 0.88 11.06
N PRO A 80 3.84 0.00 11.56
CA PRO A 80 2.94 0.37 12.63
C PRO A 80 3.81 0.62 13.87
N THR A 81 3.71 1.82 14.44
CA THR A 81 4.17 2.08 15.81
C THR A 81 3.40 1.10 16.70
N GLU A 82 4.11 0.29 17.48
CA GLU A 82 3.58 -0.89 18.18
C GLU A 82 2.18 -0.70 18.78
N GLU A 83 1.15 -1.12 18.06
CA GLU A 83 -0.02 -1.75 18.65
C GLU A 83 -0.05 -3.16 18.09
N ILE A 84 0.25 -4.12 18.96
CA ILE A 84 0.14 -5.55 18.71
C ILE A 84 -1.33 -5.82 18.33
N ILE A 85 -1.64 -5.84 17.04
CA ILE A 85 -2.94 -6.31 16.56
C ILE A 85 -2.90 -7.83 16.64
N ASN A 86 -3.37 -8.35 17.78
CA ASN A 86 -3.83 -9.72 17.89
C ASN A 86 -4.86 -9.96 16.79
N ASN A 87 -4.65 -11.02 16.01
CA ASN A 87 -5.51 -11.45 14.92
C ASN A 87 -6.97 -11.58 15.39
N ASN A 88 -7.81 -10.61 15.06
CA ASN A 88 -9.23 -10.85 14.88
C ASN A 88 -9.69 -10.20 13.58
N GLN A 89 -10.19 -11.06 12.72
CA GLN A 89 -10.49 -10.82 11.32
C GLN A 89 -11.85 -10.13 11.24
N GLU A 90 -11.89 -8.82 11.07
CA GLU A 90 -13.11 -8.15 10.59
C GLU A 90 -12.92 -7.72 9.14
N LYS A 91 -13.42 -8.57 8.25
CA LYS A 91 -13.70 -8.21 6.86
C LYS A 91 -14.77 -7.11 6.86
N LYS A 92 -14.42 -5.89 6.43
CA LYS A 92 -15.40 -4.95 5.87
C LYS A 92 -14.96 -4.47 4.48
N THR A 93 -15.59 -5.16 3.52
CA THR A 93 -16.23 -4.70 2.29
C THR A 93 -15.74 -3.43 1.57
N ARG A 94 -15.28 -3.68 0.34
CA ARG A 94 -15.31 -2.85 -0.88
C ARG A 94 -16.16 -1.57 -0.80
N GLU A 95 -15.52 -0.42 -0.95
CA GLU A 95 -16.16 0.76 -1.55
C GLU A 95 -15.46 1.11 -2.85
N ASN A 96 -16.28 1.25 -3.88
CA ASN A 96 -15.93 1.40 -5.27
C ASN A 96 -15.39 2.80 -5.54
N ASN A 97 -14.40 2.87 -6.44
CA ASN A 97 -13.91 4.11 -7.03
C ASN A 97 -15.07 4.95 -7.60
N ASN A 98 -15.16 6.21 -7.21
CA ASN A 98 -15.76 7.25 -8.04
C ASN A 98 -14.88 8.50 -7.98
N TYR A 99 -13.98 8.63 -8.94
CA TYR A 99 -13.31 9.87 -9.27
C TYR A 99 -14.11 10.53 -10.40
N SER A 100 -15.04 11.41 -10.03
CA SER A 100 -15.72 12.44 -10.84
C SER A 100 -16.69 13.15 -9.87
N ASN A 101 -16.65 14.43 -9.53
CA ASN A 101 -16.46 15.65 -10.30
C ASN A 101 -15.92 16.74 -9.34
N TYR A 102 -14.91 17.50 -9.77
CA TYR A 102 -14.76 18.86 -9.26
C TYR A 102 -15.90 19.69 -9.85
N GLN A 103 -16.93 20.00 -9.06
CA GLN A 103 -17.87 21.06 -9.40
C GLN A 103 -17.19 22.39 -9.08
N LEU A 104 -16.67 23.08 -10.10
CA LEU A 104 -16.31 24.49 -9.98
C LEU A 104 -17.61 25.28 -9.72
N PRO A 105 -17.69 26.13 -8.68
CA PRO A 105 -18.83 27.01 -8.50
C PRO A 105 -18.88 28.02 -9.65
N ILE A 106 -20.00 28.01 -10.36
CA ILE A 106 -20.32 28.98 -11.41
C ILE A 106 -20.48 30.35 -10.72
N THR A 107 -19.75 31.31 -11.24
CA THR A 107 -19.63 32.71 -10.80
C THR A 107 -20.96 33.46 -10.76
N ASN A 108 -21.19 34.27 -9.74
CA ASN A 108 -22.12 35.40 -9.81
C ASN A 108 -21.35 36.70 -9.56
N TYR A 109 -20.79 37.26 -10.63
CA TYR A 109 -20.55 38.70 -10.70
C TYR A 109 -21.90 39.34 -11.05
N GLN A 110 -22.45 40.15 -10.14
CA GLN A 110 -23.54 41.08 -10.44
C GLN A 110 -22.93 42.48 -10.56
N LEU A 111 -23.24 43.14 -11.67
CA LEU A 111 -22.93 44.54 -11.98
C LEU A 111 -23.67 45.50 -11.04
#